data_AF-A0A375H8H0-F1
#
_entry.id   AF-A0A375H8H0-F1
#
_cell.length_a   1.000
_cell.length_b   1.000
_cell.length_c   1.000
_cell.angle_alpha   90.00
_cell.angle_beta   90.00
_cell.angle_gamma   90.00
#
_symmetry.space_group_name_H-M   'P 1'
#
loop_
_entity.id
_entity.type
_entity.pdbx_description
1 polymer ?
#
loop_
_entity_poly.entity_id
_entity_poly.type
_entity_poly.pdbx_seq_one_letter_code
_entity_poly.pdbx_strand_id
1 'polypeptide(L)'
;MFEKILIANRGEIALRIQRACRELGIKTVVVYSEADKEAKYVRLADEAVCIGPAPSPLSYLNMPAIISAAEVTDAQAIHPATASCPRTRTLPSAWKSPASSLSARPPTASA
;
A
#
# COMPACT_ATOMS: atom_id res chain seq x y z
N MET A 1 8.40 16.33 4.43
CA MET A 1 7.60 15.29 5.13
C MET A 1 6.48 14.91 4.18
N PHE A 2 6.15 13.62 4.03
CA PHE A 2 5.09 13.21 3.09
C PHE A 2 3.73 13.61 3.64
N GLU A 3 2.91 14.27 2.83
CA GLU A 3 1.56 14.72 3.20
C GLU A 3 0.49 13.68 2.86
N LYS A 4 0.76 12.84 1.85
CA LYS A 4 -0.18 11.84 1.35
C LYS A 4 0.52 10.56 0.93
N ILE A 5 0.02 9.41 1.41
CA ILE A 5 0.58 8.09 1.13
C ILE A 5 -0.52 7.15 0.62
N LEU A 6 -0.22 6.39 -0.44
CA LEU A 6 -1.06 5.33 -0.97
C LEU A 6 -0.72 3.98 -0.34
N ILE A 7 -1.73 3.26 0.13
CA ILE A 7 -1.59 1.96 0.78
C ILE A 7 -2.04 0.88 -0.20
N ALA A 8 -1.08 0.16 -0.77
CA ALA A 8 -1.30 -0.95 -1.69
C ALA A 8 -1.42 -2.28 -0.93
N ASN A 9 -2.31 -2.34 0.06
CA ASN A 9 -2.53 -3.51 0.90
C ASN A 9 -4.01 -3.64 1.28
N ARG A 10 -4.42 -4.80 1.82
CA ARG A 10 -5.81 -5.10 2.20
C ARG A 10 -5.91 -5.61 3.64
N GLY A 11 -7.12 -5.57 4.19
CA GLY A 11 -7.44 -6.16 5.50
C GLY A 11 -6.88 -5.38 6.69
N GLU A 12 -6.53 -6.08 7.76
CA GLU A 12 -6.09 -5.46 9.02
C GLU A 12 -4.77 -4.67 8.88
N ILE A 13 -3.89 -5.09 7.97
CA ILE A 13 -2.61 -4.41 7.75
C ILE A 13 -2.85 -2.99 7.22
N ALA A 14 -3.80 -2.82 6.29
CA ALA A 14 -4.17 -1.50 5.80
C ALA A 14 -4.68 -0.59 6.92
N LEU A 15 -5.50 -1.13 7.85
CA LEU A 15 -5.98 -0.38 9.01
C LEU A 15 -4.85 0.05 9.95
N ARG A 16 -3.86 -0.82 10.18
CA ARG A 16 -2.72 -0.50 11.05
C ARG A 16 -1.88 0.64 10.46
N ILE A 17 -1.64 0.60 9.15
CA ILE A 17 -0.92 1.66 8.43
C ILE A 17 -1.72 2.97 8.49
N GLN A 18 -3.03 2.92 8.19
CA GLN A 18 -3.90 4.11 8.26
C GLN A 18 -3.85 4.78 9.63
N ARG A 19 -3.90 3.99 10.71
CA ARG A 19 -3.81 4.52 12.08
C ARG A 19 -2.49 5.23 12.33
N ALA A 20 -1.37 4.63 11.95
CA ALA A 20 -0.05 5.24 12.10
C ALA A 20 0.07 6.53 11.28
N CYS A 21 -0.42 6.54 10.04
CA CYS A 21 -0.43 7.76 9.21
C CYS A 21 -1.31 8.86 9.82
N ARG A 22 -2.47 8.50 10.37
CA ARG A 22 -3.39 9.44 11.02
C ARG A 22 -2.80 10.08 12.27
N GLU A 23 -2.05 9.32 13.08
CA GLU A 23 -1.32 9.85 14.24
C GLU A 23 -0.23 10.86 13.82
N LEU A 24 0.34 10.68 12.63
CA LEU A 24 1.35 11.57 12.06
C LEU A 24 0.74 12.74 11.25
N GLY A 25 -0.58 12.83 11.13
CA GLY A 25 -1.27 13.86 10.34
C GLY A 25 -1.11 13.70 8.82
N ILE A 26 -0.78 12.49 8.36
CA ILE A 26 -0.56 12.17 6.95
C ILE A 26 -1.85 11.62 6.35
N LYS A 27 -2.29 12.15 5.20
CA LYS A 27 -3.47 11.67 4.48
C LYS A 27 -3.22 10.30 3.86
N THR A 28 -4.25 9.45 3.89
CA THR A 28 -4.14 8.08 3.40
C THR A 28 -5.08 7.79 2.25
N VAL A 29 -4.50 7.28 1.17
CA VAL A 29 -5.23 6.77 0.01
C VAL A 29 -5.17 5.25 0.07
N VAL A 30 -6.30 4.56 -0.05
CA VAL A 30 -6.29 3.09 -0.12
C VAL A 30 -6.81 2.58 -1.44
N VAL A 31 -6.10 1.60 -1.99
CA VAL A 31 -6.55 0.89 -3.18
C VAL A 31 -7.32 -0.36 -2.79
N TYR A 32 -8.41 -0.64 -3.51
CA TYR A 32 -9.26 -1.78 -3.25
C TYR A 32 -9.75 -2.44 -4.54
N SER A 33 -10.07 -3.74 -4.47
CA SER A 33 -10.73 -4.46 -5.56
C SER A 33 -12.25 -4.31 -5.46
N GLU A 34 -12.99 -4.56 -6.54
CA GLU A 34 -14.46 -4.53 -6.51
C GLU A 34 -15.08 -5.38 -5.39
N ALA A 35 -14.47 -6.52 -5.06
CA ALA A 35 -14.91 -7.39 -3.96
C ALA A 35 -14.68 -6.78 -2.57
N ASP A 36 -13.70 -5.89 -2.45
CA ASP A 36 -13.31 -5.23 -1.20
C ASP A 36 -14.01 -3.89 -0.99
N LYS A 37 -14.91 -3.47 -1.90
CA LYS A 37 -15.59 -2.16 -1.86
C LYS A 37 -16.26 -1.85 -0.52
N GLU A 38 -16.77 -2.87 0.15
CA GLU A 38 -17.46 -2.72 1.44
C GLU A 38 -16.57 -2.99 2.66
N ALA A 39 -15.28 -3.24 2.45
CA ALA A 39 -14.36 -3.57 3.52
C ALA A 39 -14.15 -2.38 4.47
N LYS A 40 -13.94 -2.69 5.75
CA LYS A 40 -13.79 -1.67 6.81
C LYS A 40 -12.64 -0.70 6.55
N TYR A 41 -11.53 -1.18 5.98
CA TYR A 41 -10.37 -0.36 5.67
C TYR A 41 -10.61 0.64 4.53
N VAL A 42 -11.53 0.35 3.62
CA VAL A 42 -11.93 1.26 2.55
C VAL A 42 -12.78 2.39 3.12
N ARG A 43 -13.75 2.05 3.98
CA ARG A 43 -14.64 3.04 4.62
C ARG A 43 -13.95 3.96 5.62
N LEU A 44 -12.80 3.56 6.15
CA LEU A 44 -12.02 4.32 7.12
C LEU A 44 -10.87 5.13 6.50
N ALA A 45 -10.60 4.95 5.20
CA ALA A 45 -9.61 5.72 4.47
C ALA A 45 -10.11 7.15 4.22
N ASP A 46 -9.18 8.11 4.10
CA ASP A 46 -9.53 9.47 3.64
C ASP A 46 -9.96 9.45 2.18
N GLU A 47 -9.22 8.70 1.35
CA GLU A 47 -9.50 8.49 -0.05
C GLU A 47 -9.39 7.01 -0.40
N ALA A 48 -10.23 6.56 -1.33
CA ALA A 48 -10.24 5.17 -1.77
C ALA A 48 -10.37 5.07 -3.30
N VAL A 49 -9.54 4.22 -3.92
CA VAL A 49 -9.53 4.02 -5.38
C VAL A 49 -9.74 2.54 -5.72
N CYS A 50 -10.69 2.28 -6.61
CA CYS A 50 -10.90 0.96 -7.17
C CYS A 50 -9.81 0.66 -8.22
N ILE A 51 -9.03 -0.40 -8.04
CA ILE A 51 -7.92 -0.77 -8.93
C ILE A 51 -8.25 -1.96 -9.85
N GLY A 52 -9.46 -2.51 -9.78
CA GLY A 52 -9.89 -3.57 -10.68
C GLY A 52 -10.79 -4.64 -10.04
N PRO A 53 -10.99 -5.77 -10.74
CA PRO A 53 -11.89 -6.84 -10.34
C PRO A 53 -11.35 -7.66 -9.16
N ALA A 54 -12.20 -8.50 -8.56
CA ALA A 54 -11.86 -9.34 -7.39
C ALA A 54 -10.51 -10.12 -7.45
N PRO A 55 -10.05 -10.66 -8.60
CA PRO A 55 -8.81 -11.42 -8.65
C PRO A 55 -7.57 -10.58 -8.32
N SER A 56 -6.79 -11.02 -7.33
CA SER A 56 -5.54 -10.34 -6.92
C SER A 56 -4.53 -10.10 -8.06
N PRO A 57 -4.35 -11.00 -9.05
CA PRO A 57 -3.49 -10.75 -10.22
C PRO A 57 -3.89 -9.54 -11.06
N LEU A 58 -5.19 -9.20 -11.08
CA LEU A 58 -5.73 -8.11 -11.90
C LEU A 58 -5.91 -6.80 -11.12
N SER A 59 -5.84 -6.88 -9.78
CA SER A 59 -5.97 -5.74 -8.86
C SER A 59 -4.66 -5.48 -8.12
N TYR A 60 -4.46 -6.08 -6.93
CA TYR A 60 -3.32 -5.78 -6.05
C TYR A 60 -1.93 -6.11 -6.61
N LEU A 61 -1.84 -6.98 -7.64
CA LEU A 61 -0.58 -7.30 -8.32
C LEU A 61 -0.42 -6.54 -9.65
N ASN A 62 -1.39 -5.72 -10.02
CA ASN A 62 -1.37 -4.91 -11.23
C ASN A 62 -0.63 -3.58 -10.96
N MET A 63 0.70 -3.59 -11.15
CA MET A 63 1.55 -2.41 -10.96
C MET A 63 1.04 -1.16 -11.70
N PRO A 64 0.67 -1.24 -12.99
CA PRO A 64 0.11 -0.09 -13.71
C PRO A 64 -1.12 0.52 -13.04
N ALA A 65 -2.04 -0.30 -12.53
CA ALA A 65 -3.23 0.19 -11.85
C ALA A 65 -2.89 0.91 -10.53
N ILE A 66 -1.92 0.39 -9.77
CA ILE A 66 -1.47 1.02 -8.53
C ILE A 66 -0.76 2.36 -8.80
N ILE A 67 0.10 2.42 -9.82
CA ILE A 67 0.79 3.66 -10.19
C ILE A 67 -0.22 4.70 -10.68
N SER A 68 -1.17 4.30 -11.53
CA SER A 68 -2.24 5.19 -12.01
C SER A 68 -3.08 5.72 -10.85
N ALA A 69 -3.42 4.87 -9.87
CA ALA A 69 -4.14 5.31 -8.67
C ALA A 69 -3.32 6.31 -7.85
N ALA A 70 -2.01 6.12 -7.75
CA ALA A 70 -1.13 7.03 -7.03
C ALA A 70 -0.99 8.39 -7.72
N GLU A 71 -0.90 8.39 -9.06
CA GLU A 71 -0.87 9.60 -9.87
C GLU A 71 -2.19 10.37 -9.81
N VAL A 72 -3.33 9.70 -9.94
CA VAL A 72 -4.66 10.33 -9.89
C VAL A 72 -4.97 10.93 -8.51
N THR A 73 -4.37 10.40 -7.45
CA THR A 73 -4.61 10.85 -6.07
C THR A 73 -3.52 11.77 -5.53
N ASP A 74 -2.52 12.13 -6.34
CA ASP A 74 -1.35 12.92 -5.91
C ASP A 74 -0.65 12.34 -4.68
N ALA A 75 -0.64 11.00 -4.55
CA ALA A 75 0.10 10.35 -3.49
C ALA A 75 1.59 10.58 -3.67
N GLN A 76 2.31 10.93 -2.60
CA GLN A 76 3.75 11.21 -2.68
C GLN A 76 4.61 9.98 -2.39
N ALA A 77 4.01 8.94 -1.79
CA ALA A 77 4.65 7.66 -1.53
C ALA A 77 3.63 6.52 -1.62
N ILE A 78 4.11 5.31 -1.93
CA ILE A 78 3.31 4.09 -1.92
C ILE A 78 3.88 3.16 -0.84
N HIS A 79 3.03 2.71 0.07
CA HIS A 79 3.32 1.61 0.97
C HIS A 79 2.85 0.29 0.35
N PRO A 80 3.76 -0.59 -0.10
CA PRO A 80 3.40 -1.88 -0.70
C PRO A 80 2.90 -2.88 0.34
N ALA A 81 2.04 -3.82 -0.07
CA ALA A 81 1.79 -5.03 0.70
C ALA A 81 3.07 -5.86 0.85
N THR A 82 3.35 -6.29 2.08
CA THR A 82 4.55 -7.09 2.44
C THR A 82 4.54 -8.53 1.96
N ALA A 83 3.53 -8.96 1.19
CA ALA A 83 3.46 -10.30 0.65
C ALA A 83 3.20 -10.25 -0.86
N SER A 84 4.12 -10.82 -1.63
CA SER A 84 4.01 -11.05 -3.08
C SER A 84 4.27 -9.85 -4.00
N CYS A 85 5.43 -9.20 -3.87
CA CYS A 85 6.09 -8.63 -5.04
C CYS A 85 7.27 -9.55 -5.42
N PRO A 86 7.21 -10.35 -6.51
CA PRO A 86 8.28 -11.29 -6.84
C PRO A 86 9.60 -10.60 -7.21
N ARG A 87 9.61 -9.29 -7.43
CA ARG A 87 10.79 -8.50 -7.76
C ARG A 87 10.48 -7.02 -7.58
N THR A 88 11.18 -6.36 -6.65
CA THR A 88 11.33 -4.90 -6.45
C THR A 88 11.97 -4.16 -7.65
N ARG A 89 11.76 -4.64 -8.88
CA ARG A 89 12.53 -4.25 -10.08
C ARG A 89 11.81 -3.27 -11.03
N THR A 90 10.52 -3.01 -10.83
CA THR A 90 9.71 -2.21 -11.78
C THR A 90 9.06 -0.95 -11.22
N LEU A 91 9.20 -0.64 -9.93
CA LEU A 91 8.79 0.68 -9.44
C LEU A 91 9.78 1.74 -9.97
N PRO A 92 9.29 2.86 -10.53
CA PRO A 92 10.14 4.01 -10.86
C PRO A 92 10.94 4.42 -9.63
N SER A 93 12.17 4.89 -9.80
CA SER A 93 13.06 5.29 -8.70
C SER A 93 12.41 6.26 -7.72
N ALA A 94 11.50 7.12 -8.21
CA ALA A 94 10.73 8.08 -7.43
C ALA A 94 9.81 7.46 -6.36
N TRP A 95 9.38 6.21 -6.54
CA TRP A 95 8.42 5.54 -5.64
C TRP A 95 9.08 4.48 -4.76
N LYS A 96 10.41 4.36 -4.79
CA LYS A 96 11.17 3.51 -3.89
C LYS A 96 11.33 4.25 -2.56
N SER A 97 10.43 4.00 -1.60
CA SER A 97 10.73 4.35 -0.21
C SER A 97 12.03 3.65 0.22
N PRO A 98 12.92 4.30 0.97
CA PRO A 98 14.09 3.68 1.59
C PRO A 98 13.65 2.82 2.78
N ALA A 99 12.80 1.83 2.55
CA ALA A 99 12.30 0.90 3.56
C ALA A 99 13.15 -0.39 3.62
N SER A 100 14.46 -0.27 3.39
CA SER A 100 15.44 -1.33 3.66
C SER A 100 15.85 -1.42 5.14
N SER A 101 15.29 -0.58 6.03
CA SER A 101 15.70 -0.51 7.43
C SER A 101 14.76 -1.15 8.45
N LEU A 102 13.60 -1.72 8.07
CA LEU A 102 12.64 -2.23 9.06
C LEU A 102 12.02 -3.60 8.72
N SER A 103 12.85 -4.60 8.41
CA SER A 103 12.54 -6.02 8.72
C SER A 103 13.77 -6.91 8.53
N ALA A 104 14.80 -6.71 9.35
CA ALA A 104 15.76 -7.78 9.63
C ALA A 104 15.43 -8.29 11.03
N ARG A 105 14.63 -9.37 11.11
CA ARG A 105 14.69 -10.24 12.29
C ARG A 105 16.15 -10.71 12.38
N PRO A 106 16.83 -10.59 13.53
CA PRO A 106 18.10 -11.30 13.70
C PRO A 106 17.81 -12.79 13.49
N PRO A 107 18.63 -13.52 12.71
CA PRO A 107 18.52 -14.97 12.68
C PRO A 107 18.71 -15.47 14.11
N THR A 108 17.74 -16.21 14.60
CA THR A 108 17.85 -16.98 15.83
C THR A 108 19.07 -17.89 15.69
N ALA A 109 20.14 -17.58 16.42
CA ALA A 109 21.22 -18.50 16.66
C ALA A 109 20.66 -19.63 17.54
N SER A 110 20.47 -20.80 16.95
CA SER A 110 20.28 -22.05 17.66
C SER A 110 21.53 -22.90 17.48
N ALA A 111 22.01 -23.44 18.61
CA ALA A 111 23.16 -24.33 18.82
C ALA A 111 24.52 -23.63 18.99
#